data_AF-A0A3R9LP30-F1
#
_entry.id   AF-A0A3R9LP30-F1
#
_cell.length_a   1.000
_cell.length_b   1.000
_cell.length_c   1.000
_cell.angle_alpha   90.00
_cell.angle_beta   90.00
_cell.angle_gamma   90.00
#
_symmetry.space_group_name_H-M   'P 1'
#
loop_
_entity.id
_entity.type
_entity.pdbx_description
1 polymer ?
#
loop_
_entity_poly.entity_id
_entity_poly.type
_entity_poly.pdbx_seq_one_letter_code
_entity_poly.pdbx_strand_id
1 'polypeptide(L)'
;MNNPKPQEWKSEELSQGRIIDYKAFNFVDGEGVRNSLYVSGCMFHCEGCYNVATWSFNAGIPYTAELEEQIMADLAQPYVQGLTLLGGEPFLNTGILLPLVKRIRKELPDKDIWSWTGYTWEEMMLETPDKMELLSLIDILVDGRYDRTKRNLMLQFRGSSNQRIIDVQKSLKSGQVVIWDKLNDGKESYEQVKRE
;
A
#
# COMPACT_ATOMS: atom_id res chain seq x y z
N MET A 1 15.53 2.47 10.63
CA MET A 1 14.96 2.02 9.35
C MET A 1 16.03 1.32 8.54
N ASN A 2 15.64 0.32 7.76
CA ASN A 2 16.52 -0.48 6.91
C ASN A 2 16.42 -0.01 5.45
N ASN A 3 17.49 -0.20 4.68
CA ASN A 3 17.55 0.09 3.25
C ASN A 3 18.10 -1.14 2.54
N PRO A 4 17.27 -1.93 1.85
CA PRO A 4 17.72 -3.10 1.12
C PRO A 4 18.50 -2.68 -0.13
N LYS A 5 19.43 -3.52 -0.55
CA LYS A 5 19.91 -3.55 -1.93
C LYS A 5 18.79 -4.08 -2.85
N PRO A 6 18.83 -3.77 -4.16
CA PRO A 6 17.87 -4.33 -5.11
C PRO A 6 17.77 -5.85 -4.98
N GLN A 7 16.54 -6.36 -4.90
CA GLN A 7 16.22 -7.80 -4.84
C GLN A 7 16.74 -8.52 -3.58
N GLU A 8 17.19 -7.79 -2.56
CA GLU A 8 17.69 -8.39 -1.31
C GLU A 8 16.60 -9.10 -0.51
N TRP A 9 15.38 -8.55 -0.49
CA TRP A 9 14.26 -9.10 0.25
C TRP A 9 13.25 -9.71 -0.71
N LYS A 10 13.09 -11.04 -0.67
CA LYS A 10 12.15 -11.72 -1.56
C LYS A 10 10.88 -12.11 -0.82
N SER A 11 9.72 -11.95 -1.49
CA SER A 11 8.44 -12.33 -0.89
C SER A 11 8.39 -13.82 -0.55
N GLU A 12 8.96 -14.69 -1.38
CA GLU A 12 8.96 -16.14 -1.17
C GLU A 12 9.78 -16.59 0.06
N GLU A 13 10.74 -15.77 0.49
CA GLU A 13 11.62 -16.06 1.63
C GLU A 13 11.03 -15.53 2.94
N LEU A 14 10.28 -14.42 2.88
CA LEU A 14 9.82 -13.69 4.06
C LEU A 14 8.34 -13.88 4.36
N SER A 15 7.48 -13.85 3.34
CA SER A 15 6.03 -13.91 3.53
C SER A 15 5.61 -15.21 4.21
N GLN A 16 4.65 -15.10 5.13
CA GLN A 16 4.04 -16.25 5.80
C GLN A 16 2.57 -16.44 5.37
N GLY A 17 2.13 -15.73 4.33
CA GLY A 17 0.73 -15.76 3.87
C GLY A 17 -0.25 -15.26 4.93
N ARG A 18 0.09 -14.15 5.61
CA ARG A 18 -0.67 -13.61 6.73
C ARG A 18 -1.04 -12.15 6.50
N ILE A 19 -2.16 -11.76 7.10
CA ILE A 19 -2.64 -10.39 7.16
C ILE A 19 -2.90 -9.99 8.59
N ILE A 20 -2.74 -8.71 8.89
CA ILE A 20 -3.03 -8.11 10.19
C ILE A 20 -4.52 -7.92 10.35
N ASP A 21 -5.16 -7.35 9.32
CA ASP A 21 -6.58 -7.02 9.34
C ASP A 21 -7.12 -6.80 7.93
N TYR A 22 -8.42 -6.94 7.78
CA TYR A 22 -9.16 -6.55 6.60
C TYR A 22 -10.29 -5.61 7.01
N LYS A 23 -10.33 -4.42 6.40
CA LYS A 23 -11.32 -3.39 6.71
C LYS A 23 -12.10 -3.02 5.46
N ALA A 24 -13.35 -3.41 5.40
CA ALA A 24 -14.27 -2.99 4.35
C ALA A 24 -14.74 -1.55 4.57
N PHE A 25 -15.05 -0.85 3.47
CA PHE A 25 -15.74 0.45 3.45
C PHE A 25 -15.04 1.57 4.24
N ASN A 26 -13.73 1.65 4.13
CA ASN A 26 -12.89 2.69 4.69
C ASN A 26 -12.79 3.94 3.80
N PHE A 27 -12.50 5.09 4.40
CA PHE A 27 -12.41 6.41 3.73
C PHE A 27 -11.03 7.07 3.88
N VAL A 28 -10.12 6.48 4.65
CA VAL A 28 -8.81 7.11 4.96
C VAL A 28 -7.64 6.56 4.15
N ASP A 29 -7.80 5.39 3.53
CA ASP A 29 -6.71 4.66 2.87
C ASP A 29 -6.66 4.91 1.35
N GLY A 30 -7.05 6.09 0.90
CA GLY A 30 -7.07 6.50 -0.51
C GLY A 30 -8.37 7.21 -0.89
N GLU A 31 -8.53 7.52 -2.17
CA GLU A 31 -9.74 8.17 -2.67
C GLU A 31 -10.94 7.21 -2.71
N GLY A 32 -12.12 7.74 -2.36
CA GLY A 32 -13.39 7.03 -2.40
C GLY A 32 -13.64 6.10 -1.22
N VAL A 33 -14.72 5.32 -1.29
CA VAL A 33 -14.94 4.22 -0.35
C VAL A 33 -14.04 3.06 -0.78
N ARG A 34 -13.18 2.59 0.11
CA ARG A 34 -12.17 1.57 -0.19
C ARG A 34 -12.29 0.38 0.73
N ASN A 35 -11.89 -0.77 0.24
CA ASN A 35 -11.56 -1.90 1.09
C ASN A 35 -10.05 -1.90 1.32
N SER A 36 -9.62 -2.21 2.54
CA SER A 36 -8.22 -2.10 2.94
C SER A 36 -7.71 -3.44 3.46
N LEU A 37 -6.67 -3.96 2.82
CA LEU A 37 -6.00 -5.19 3.22
C LEU A 37 -4.66 -4.85 3.87
N TYR A 38 -4.57 -5.05 5.19
CA TYR A 38 -3.38 -4.79 5.98
C TYR A 38 -2.55 -6.07 6.05
N VAL A 39 -1.49 -6.18 5.26
CA VAL A 39 -0.62 -7.38 5.26
C VAL A 39 0.30 -7.44 6.47
N SER A 40 0.77 -8.64 6.82
CA SER A 40 1.78 -8.84 7.86
C SER A 40 3.20 -8.79 7.29
N GLY A 41 4.16 -8.37 8.11
CA GLY A 41 5.58 -8.33 7.78
C GLY A 41 6.04 -7.04 7.12
N CYS A 42 7.06 -6.39 7.69
CA CYS A 42 7.70 -5.23 7.09
C CYS A 42 9.16 -5.12 7.55
N MET A 43 10.11 -5.28 6.63
CA MET A 43 11.53 -5.21 6.94
C MET A 43 12.08 -3.78 7.03
N PHE A 44 11.32 -2.75 6.64
CA PHE A 44 11.81 -1.36 6.62
C PHE A 44 12.01 -0.78 8.01
N HIS A 45 11.22 -1.21 9.01
CA HIS A 45 11.32 -0.74 10.40
C HIS A 45 11.51 0.78 10.52
N CYS A 46 10.64 1.55 9.85
CA CYS A 46 10.70 3.01 9.85
C CYS A 46 10.59 3.54 11.29
N GLU A 47 11.44 4.50 11.65
CA GLU A 47 11.37 5.10 12.97
C GLU A 47 10.06 5.87 13.14
N GLY A 48 9.32 5.60 14.21
CA GLY A 48 8.01 6.21 14.44
C GLY A 48 6.92 5.73 13.47
N CYS A 49 7.10 4.56 12.84
CA CYS A 49 6.06 3.92 12.05
C CYS A 49 4.78 3.75 12.90
N TYR A 50 3.63 4.14 12.35
CA TYR A 50 2.34 3.94 13.02
C TYR A 50 1.97 2.45 13.14
N ASN A 51 2.44 1.64 12.19
CA ASN A 51 2.11 0.22 12.05
C ASN A 51 3.21 -0.70 12.59
N VAL A 52 3.86 -0.39 13.72
CA VAL A 52 4.92 -1.25 14.30
C VAL A 52 4.42 -2.69 14.53
N ALA A 53 3.15 -2.85 14.90
CA ALA A 53 2.53 -4.16 15.11
C ALA A 53 2.54 -5.07 13.86
N THR A 54 2.72 -4.49 12.67
CA THR A 54 2.72 -5.22 11.40
C THR A 54 4.10 -5.72 11.00
N TRP A 55 5.18 -5.37 11.72
CA TRP A 55 6.56 -5.71 11.31
C TRP A 55 6.85 -7.21 11.27
N SER A 56 6.25 -7.99 12.18
CA SER A 56 6.44 -9.44 12.21
C SER A 56 5.63 -10.10 11.10
N PHE A 57 6.30 -10.91 10.28
CA PHE A 57 5.63 -11.74 9.27
C PHE A 57 4.71 -12.80 9.88
N ASN A 58 4.91 -13.14 11.17
CA ASN A 58 4.06 -14.09 11.90
C ASN A 58 2.85 -13.42 12.60
N ALA A 59 2.74 -12.09 12.55
CA ALA A 59 1.62 -11.38 13.16
C ALA A 59 0.30 -11.60 12.39
N GLY A 60 -0.81 -11.22 13.02
CA GLY A 60 -2.13 -11.27 12.39
C GLY A 60 -2.71 -12.68 12.27
N ILE A 61 -3.47 -12.93 11.20
CA ILE A 61 -4.13 -14.19 10.88
C ILE A 61 -3.72 -14.70 9.49
N PRO A 62 -3.86 -15.99 9.19
CA PRO A 62 -3.66 -16.51 7.83
C PRO A 62 -4.58 -15.82 6.80
N TYR A 63 -4.07 -15.56 5.61
CA TYR A 63 -4.88 -15.21 4.45
C TYR A 63 -5.54 -16.50 3.92
N THR A 64 -6.87 -16.52 3.83
CA THR A 64 -7.63 -17.72 3.44
C THR A 64 -8.50 -17.46 2.21
N ALA A 65 -8.97 -18.54 1.60
CA ALA A 65 -9.90 -18.45 0.47
C ALA A 65 -11.22 -17.79 0.88
N GLU A 66 -11.70 -18.03 2.10
CA GLU A 66 -12.94 -17.43 2.62
C GLU A 66 -12.79 -15.90 2.75
N LEU A 67 -11.62 -15.44 3.23
CA LEU A 67 -11.31 -14.02 3.27
C LEU A 67 -11.24 -13.41 1.86
N GLU A 68 -10.64 -14.11 0.91
CA GLU A 68 -10.59 -13.64 -0.49
C GLU A 68 -12.00 -13.49 -1.08
N GLU A 69 -12.89 -14.47 -0.87
CA GLU A 69 -14.29 -14.36 -1.30
C GLU A 69 -15.00 -13.17 -0.64
N GLN A 70 -14.74 -12.91 0.64
CA GLN A 70 -15.25 -11.73 1.32
C GLN A 70 -14.75 -10.44 0.67
N ILE A 71 -13.44 -10.32 0.42
CA ILE A 71 -12.83 -9.16 -0.22
C ILE A 71 -13.49 -8.90 -1.58
N MET A 72 -13.67 -9.94 -2.39
CA MET A 72 -14.29 -9.84 -3.70
C MET A 72 -15.77 -9.42 -3.64
N ALA A 73 -16.53 -10.00 -2.71
CA ALA A 73 -17.94 -9.64 -2.51
C ALA A 73 -18.12 -8.18 -2.05
N ASP A 74 -17.27 -7.73 -1.13
CA ASP A 74 -17.29 -6.35 -0.63
C ASP A 74 -16.80 -5.36 -1.71
N LEU A 75 -15.80 -5.72 -2.53
CA LEU A 75 -15.33 -4.89 -3.65
C LEU A 75 -16.37 -4.75 -4.76
N ALA A 76 -17.18 -5.80 -4.99
CA ALA A 76 -18.22 -5.80 -6.02
C ALA A 76 -19.34 -4.78 -5.75
N GLN A 77 -19.44 -4.24 -4.53
CA GLN A 77 -20.42 -3.22 -4.20
C GLN A 77 -20.23 -1.97 -5.09
N PRO A 78 -21.32 -1.40 -5.65
CA PRO A 78 -21.21 -0.33 -6.65
C PRO A 78 -20.63 0.97 -6.10
N TYR A 79 -20.78 1.21 -4.79
CA TYR A 79 -20.26 2.41 -4.12
C TYR A 79 -18.80 2.28 -3.67
N VAL A 80 -18.20 1.09 -3.76
CA VAL A 80 -16.78 0.87 -3.43
C VAL A 80 -15.93 1.22 -4.64
N GLN A 81 -14.99 2.14 -4.49
CA GLN A 81 -14.09 2.56 -5.55
C GLN A 81 -13.01 1.50 -5.83
N GLY A 82 -12.44 0.90 -4.79
CA GLY A 82 -11.32 -0.01 -4.99
C GLY A 82 -10.69 -0.60 -3.73
N LEU A 83 -9.55 -1.26 -3.92
CA LEU A 83 -8.77 -1.93 -2.87
C LEU A 83 -7.51 -1.13 -2.53
N THR A 84 -7.15 -1.08 -1.25
CA THR A 84 -5.84 -0.60 -0.80
C THR A 84 -5.03 -1.71 -0.16
N LEU A 85 -3.79 -1.85 -0.59
CA LEU A 85 -2.78 -2.77 -0.07
C LEU A 85 -1.81 -1.99 0.84
N LEU A 86 -1.81 -2.28 2.14
CA LEU A 86 -1.05 -1.53 3.15
C LEU A 86 -0.72 -2.39 4.38
N GLY A 87 -0.41 -1.76 5.52
CA GLY A 87 -0.16 -2.44 6.79
C GLY A 87 1.31 -2.68 7.03
N GLY A 88 1.80 -3.87 6.68
CA GLY A 88 3.22 -4.20 6.58
C GLY A 88 3.83 -3.65 5.28
N GLU A 89 4.53 -4.51 4.56
CA GLU A 89 5.05 -4.24 3.22
C GLU A 89 4.34 -5.13 2.18
N PRO A 90 3.39 -4.58 1.40
CA PRO A 90 2.68 -5.31 0.35
C PRO A 90 3.60 -6.02 -0.64
N PHE A 91 4.71 -5.39 -1.04
CA PHE A 91 5.64 -5.98 -2.01
C PHE A 91 6.51 -7.11 -1.42
N LEU A 92 6.42 -7.38 -0.11
CA LEU A 92 6.98 -8.59 0.51
C LEU A 92 5.92 -9.69 0.75
N ASN A 93 4.72 -9.51 0.20
CA ASN A 93 3.58 -10.44 0.30
C ASN A 93 2.95 -10.72 -1.08
N THR A 94 3.73 -10.65 -2.16
CA THR A 94 3.26 -10.88 -3.54
C THR A 94 2.62 -12.26 -3.71
N GLY A 95 3.05 -13.27 -2.95
CA GLY A 95 2.49 -14.62 -2.99
C GLY A 95 0.98 -14.70 -2.71
N ILE A 96 0.45 -13.85 -1.84
CA ILE A 96 -1.00 -13.75 -1.59
C ILE A 96 -1.66 -12.62 -2.39
N LEU A 97 -0.92 -11.55 -2.71
CA LEU A 97 -1.50 -10.37 -3.36
C LEU A 97 -1.62 -10.51 -4.88
N LEU A 98 -0.68 -11.17 -5.56
CA LEU A 98 -0.75 -11.34 -7.01
C LEU A 98 -1.99 -12.12 -7.46
N PRO A 99 -2.36 -13.27 -6.84
CA PRO A 99 -3.59 -13.97 -7.19
C PRO A 99 -4.84 -13.08 -7.02
N LEU A 100 -4.96 -12.41 -5.87
CA LEU A 100 -6.08 -11.50 -5.57
C LEU A 100 -6.17 -10.35 -6.59
N VAL A 101 -5.06 -9.65 -6.85
CA VAL A 101 -5.03 -8.51 -7.76
C VAL A 101 -5.34 -8.94 -9.19
N LYS A 102 -4.81 -10.08 -9.65
CA LYS A 102 -5.14 -10.65 -10.97
C LYS A 102 -6.63 -10.99 -11.08
N ARG A 103 -7.22 -11.53 -10.01
CA ARG A 103 -8.66 -11.81 -9.94
C ARG A 103 -9.49 -10.52 -10.02
N ILE A 104 -9.13 -9.48 -9.26
CA ILE A 104 -9.78 -8.17 -9.31
C ILE A 104 -9.72 -7.60 -10.73
N ARG A 105 -8.56 -7.61 -11.38
CA ARG A 105 -8.43 -7.12 -12.76
C ARG A 105 -9.30 -7.88 -13.77
N LYS A 106 -9.55 -9.16 -13.52
CA LYS A 106 -10.39 -10.00 -14.37
C LYS A 106 -11.88 -9.79 -14.12
N GLU A 107 -12.29 -9.73 -12.85
CA GLU A 107 -13.71 -9.80 -12.45
C GLU A 107 -14.32 -8.43 -12.14
N LEU A 108 -13.49 -7.46 -11.75
CA LEU A 108 -13.87 -6.12 -11.32
C LEU A 108 -12.94 -5.05 -11.95
N PRO A 109 -12.86 -4.98 -13.30
CA PRO A 109 -11.85 -4.17 -14.01
C PRO A 109 -11.93 -2.66 -13.72
N ASP A 110 -13.09 -2.16 -13.32
CA ASP A 110 -13.32 -0.74 -13.02
C ASP A 110 -12.85 -0.33 -11.61
N LYS A 111 -12.44 -1.29 -10.77
CA LYS A 111 -11.98 -1.00 -9.40
C LYS A 111 -10.49 -0.64 -9.42
N ASP A 112 -10.15 0.50 -8.84
CA ASP A 112 -8.76 0.90 -8.73
C ASP A 112 -8.05 0.19 -7.57
N ILE A 113 -6.72 0.07 -7.66
CA ILE A 113 -5.90 -0.57 -6.64
C ILE A 113 -4.78 0.38 -6.23
N TRP A 114 -4.75 0.69 -4.94
CA TRP A 114 -3.70 1.49 -4.33
C TRP A 114 -2.75 0.59 -3.55
N SER A 115 -1.48 0.97 -3.47
CA SER A 115 -0.53 0.30 -2.58
C SER A 115 0.44 1.27 -1.94
N TRP A 116 0.72 1.08 -0.65
CA TRP A 116 1.83 1.73 0.05
C TRP A 116 3.04 0.84 0.00
N THR A 117 4.22 1.45 -0.04
CA THR A 117 5.47 0.73 0.07
C THR A 117 6.56 1.58 0.70
N GLY A 118 7.51 0.94 1.39
CA GLY A 118 8.73 1.60 1.82
C GLY A 118 9.74 1.80 0.68
N TYR A 119 9.62 1.06 -0.43
CA TYR A 119 10.47 1.24 -1.60
C TYR A 119 10.20 2.58 -2.30
N THR A 120 11.21 3.25 -2.86
CA THR A 120 10.94 4.31 -3.82
C THR A 120 10.60 3.71 -5.19
N TRP A 121 9.97 4.48 -6.08
CA TRP A 121 9.77 4.09 -7.47
C TRP A 121 11.05 3.58 -8.14
N GLU A 122 12.16 4.30 -7.91
CA GLU A 122 13.46 3.97 -8.49
C GLU A 122 14.00 2.64 -7.94
N GLU A 123 13.79 2.34 -6.66
CA GLU A 123 14.12 1.03 -6.09
C GLU A 123 13.22 -0.06 -6.68
N MET A 124 11.91 0.20 -6.77
CA MET A 124 10.93 -0.73 -7.32
C MET A 124 11.28 -1.16 -8.74
N MET A 125 11.76 -0.26 -9.61
CA MET A 125 12.18 -0.60 -10.99
C MET A 125 13.33 -1.60 -11.08
N LEU A 126 14.03 -1.86 -9.96
CA LEU A 126 15.18 -2.78 -9.88
C LEU A 126 14.84 -4.07 -9.11
N GLU A 127 13.62 -4.19 -8.62
CA GLU A 127 13.17 -5.30 -7.77
C GLU A 127 12.83 -6.57 -8.56
N THR A 128 12.44 -7.61 -7.81
CA THR A 128 12.16 -8.94 -8.34
C THR A 128 10.95 -8.95 -9.29
N PRO A 129 10.86 -9.93 -10.22
CA PRO A 129 9.79 -9.99 -11.21
C PRO A 129 8.37 -10.00 -10.63
N ASP A 130 8.16 -10.65 -9.48
CA ASP A 130 6.87 -10.69 -8.78
C ASP A 130 6.45 -9.32 -8.23
N LYS A 131 7.41 -8.54 -7.71
CA LYS A 131 7.16 -7.17 -7.26
C LYS A 131 6.86 -6.24 -8.43
N MET A 132 7.60 -6.38 -9.52
CA MET A 132 7.36 -5.65 -10.76
C MET A 132 6.01 -6.01 -11.38
N GLU A 133 5.62 -7.28 -11.34
CA GLU A 133 4.31 -7.74 -11.79
C GLU A 133 3.20 -7.10 -10.93
N LEU A 134 3.33 -7.14 -9.60
CA LEU A 134 2.35 -6.52 -8.70
C LEU A 134 2.24 -5.02 -8.98
N LEU A 135 3.37 -4.33 -9.13
CA LEU A 135 3.41 -2.90 -9.46
C LEU A 135 2.67 -2.63 -10.78
N SER A 136 2.90 -3.44 -11.80
CA SER A 136 2.24 -3.26 -13.11
C SER A 136 0.72 -3.40 -13.06
N LEU A 137 0.20 -4.08 -12.03
CA LEU A 137 -1.21 -4.37 -11.86
C LEU A 137 -1.93 -3.39 -10.91
N ILE A 138 -1.25 -2.43 -10.29
CA ILE A 138 -1.88 -1.41 -9.43
C ILE A 138 -1.98 -0.05 -10.15
N ASP A 139 -2.84 0.84 -9.66
CA ASP A 139 -3.08 2.14 -10.28
C ASP A 139 -2.31 3.26 -9.59
N ILE A 140 -2.30 3.27 -8.26
CA ILE A 140 -1.68 4.31 -7.45
C ILE A 140 -0.67 3.72 -6.46
N LEU A 141 0.53 4.27 -6.42
CA LEU A 141 1.58 3.89 -5.48
C LEU A 141 1.88 5.05 -4.54
N VAL A 142 1.79 4.83 -3.23
CA VAL A 142 2.39 5.71 -2.23
C VAL A 142 3.76 5.17 -1.88
N ASP A 143 4.80 5.82 -2.37
CA ASP A 143 6.17 5.30 -2.33
C ASP A 143 7.02 5.91 -1.21
N GLY A 144 8.09 5.20 -0.85
CA GLY A 144 9.11 5.64 0.08
C GLY A 144 8.82 5.33 1.55
N ARG A 145 9.91 5.10 2.30
CA ARG A 145 9.90 4.93 3.75
C ARG A 145 9.28 6.14 4.44
N TYR A 146 8.60 5.90 5.54
CA TYR A 146 8.20 6.98 6.44
C TYR A 146 9.42 7.63 7.09
N ASP A 147 9.52 8.96 6.96
CA ASP A 147 10.57 9.78 7.56
C ASP A 147 9.94 10.67 8.65
N ARG A 148 10.20 10.31 9.91
CA ARG A 148 9.71 11.03 11.10
C ARG A 148 10.09 12.51 11.09
N THR A 149 11.26 12.88 10.55
CA THR A 149 11.72 14.28 10.50
C THR A 149 10.91 15.12 9.51
N LYS A 150 10.26 14.45 8.57
CA LYS A 150 9.41 15.04 7.52
C LYS A 150 7.93 14.79 7.75
N ARG A 151 7.55 14.33 8.95
CA ARG A 151 6.17 14.07 9.33
C ARG A 151 5.33 15.34 9.13
N ASN A 152 4.23 15.22 8.42
CA ASN A 152 3.30 16.33 8.22
C ASN A 152 1.86 15.81 8.14
N LEU A 153 1.00 16.27 9.06
CA LEU A 153 -0.39 15.83 9.19
C LEU A 153 -1.32 16.45 8.14
N MET A 154 -0.85 17.43 7.37
CA MET A 154 -1.60 18.08 6.30
C MET A 154 -1.46 17.34 4.96
N LEU A 155 -0.62 16.31 4.89
CA LEU A 155 -0.38 15.57 3.66
C LEU A 155 -1.54 14.64 3.37
N GLN A 156 -1.99 14.66 2.12
CA GLN A 156 -2.99 13.72 1.65
C GLN A 156 -2.40 12.31 1.64
N PHE A 157 -3.09 11.35 2.28
CA PHE A 157 -2.81 9.91 2.24
C PHE A 157 -1.37 9.46 2.55
N ARG A 158 -0.52 10.29 3.16
CA ARG A 158 0.86 9.89 3.49
C ARG A 158 1.36 10.55 4.75
N GLY A 159 2.32 9.90 5.40
CA GLY A 159 2.78 10.31 6.73
C GLY A 159 3.89 11.36 6.69
N SER A 160 4.69 11.39 5.62
CA SER A 160 5.86 12.26 5.52
C SER A 160 6.07 12.81 4.11
N SER A 161 6.63 14.02 4.01
CA SER A 161 6.71 14.78 2.75
C SER A 161 7.70 14.23 1.72
N ASN A 162 8.53 13.26 2.10
CA ASN A 162 9.36 12.52 1.15
C ASN A 162 8.59 11.46 0.35
N GLN A 163 7.40 11.05 0.83
CA GLN A 163 6.58 10.08 0.14
C GLN A 163 5.85 10.75 -1.03
N ARG A 164 5.75 10.08 -2.17
CA ARG A 164 5.02 10.56 -3.35
C ARG A 164 3.78 9.71 -3.55
N ILE A 165 2.73 10.31 -4.12
CA ILE A 165 1.57 9.57 -4.65
C ILE A 165 1.71 9.53 -6.16
N ILE A 166 1.96 8.34 -6.70
CA ILE A 166 2.37 8.12 -8.09
C ILE A 166 1.24 7.45 -8.85
N ASP A 167 0.93 7.98 -10.02
CA ASP A 167 0.09 7.32 -11.02
C ASP A 167 0.93 6.28 -11.76
N VAL A 168 0.73 5.02 -11.42
CA VAL A 168 1.60 3.91 -11.86
C VAL A 168 1.48 3.69 -13.36
N GLN A 169 0.25 3.66 -13.88
CA GLN A 169 -0.01 3.37 -15.29
C GLN A 169 0.54 4.48 -16.19
N LYS A 170 0.37 5.76 -15.83
CA LYS A 170 0.99 6.87 -16.56
C LYS A 170 2.51 6.84 -16.45
N SER A 171 3.05 6.45 -15.30
CA SER A 171 4.50 6.39 -15.08
C SER A 171 5.18 5.28 -15.87
N LEU A 172 4.59 4.09 -15.92
CA LEU A 172 5.08 2.98 -16.75
C LEU A 172 5.02 3.32 -18.24
N LYS A 173 3.93 3.96 -18.69
CA LYS A 173 3.75 4.34 -20.10
C LYS A 173 4.73 5.42 -20.56
N SER A 174 5.05 6.39 -19.71
CA SER A 174 5.94 7.51 -20.05
C SER A 174 7.42 7.21 -19.79
N GLY A 175 7.72 6.20 -18.96
CA GLY A 175 9.07 5.94 -18.45
C GLY A 175 9.57 6.97 -17.43
N GLN A 176 8.68 7.83 -16.92
CA GLN A 176 8.99 8.87 -15.93
C GLN A 176 7.95 8.87 -14.82
N VAL A 177 8.35 9.23 -13.60
CA VAL A 177 7.40 9.33 -12.48
C VAL A 177 6.37 10.42 -12.74
N VAL A 178 5.10 10.03 -12.79
CA VAL A 178 3.93 10.91 -12.91
C VAL A 178 3.22 10.95 -11.55
N ILE A 179 3.15 12.14 -10.96
CA ILE A 179 2.43 12.36 -9.71
C ILE A 179 0.93 12.31 -9.96
N TRP A 180 0.20 11.69 -9.04
CA TRP A 180 -1.26 11.60 -9.08
C TRP A 180 -1.89 12.99 -9.18
N ASP A 181 -2.77 13.18 -10.16
CA ASP A 181 -3.30 14.49 -10.57
C ASP A 181 -4.26 15.13 -9.56
N LYS A 182 -4.84 14.33 -8.66
CA LYS A 182 -5.72 14.80 -7.57
C LYS A 182 -4.97 15.08 -6.26
N LEU A 183 -3.64 15.01 -6.27
CA LEU A 183 -2.85 15.34 -5.08
C LEU A 183 -3.16 16.78 -4.62
N ASN A 184 -3.69 16.90 -3.41
CA ASN A 184 -4.09 18.17 -2.83
C ASN A 184 -3.79 18.20 -1.33
N ASP A 185 -2.57 18.56 -0.98
CA ASP A 185 -2.15 18.71 0.42
C ASP A 185 -2.78 19.95 1.06
N GLY A 186 -3.06 19.87 2.36
CA GLY A 186 -3.55 20.99 3.14
C GLY A 186 -2.50 22.10 3.31
N LYS A 187 -2.96 23.36 3.40
CA LYS A 187 -2.10 24.55 3.45
C LYS A 187 -1.82 25.07 4.86
N GLU A 188 -2.72 24.85 5.81
CA GLU A 188 -2.63 25.35 7.18
C GLU A 188 -3.01 24.26 8.19
N SER A 189 -2.20 24.07 9.24
CA SER A 189 -2.54 23.22 10.38
C SER A 189 -3.03 24.08 11.55
N TYR A 190 -4.07 23.60 12.24
CA TYR A 190 -4.55 24.21 13.49
C TYR A 190 -4.11 23.33 14.65
N GLU A 191 -3.49 23.93 15.67
CA GLU A 191 -3.12 23.18 16.88
C GLU A 191 -4.38 22.74 17.62
N GLN A 192 -4.42 21.49 18.04
CA GLN A 192 -5.44 21.03 18.97
C GLN A 192 -5.22 21.73 20.31
N VAL A 193 -6.14 22.62 20.67
CA VAL A 193 -6.18 23.25 21.99
C VAL A 193 -6.27 22.13 23.03
N LYS A 194 -5.26 22.01 23.89
CA LYS A 194 -5.34 21.12 25.06
C LYS A 194 -6.49 21.62 25.92
N ARG A 195 -7.55 20.82 26.03
CA ARG A 195 -8.55 21.01 27.09
C ARG A 195 -7.87 20.57 28.39
N GLU A 196 -7.61 21.54 29.27
CA GLU A 196 -7.19 21.31 30.67
C GLU A 196 -8.24 20.50 31.43
#